data_AF-A0A1W9UF16-F1
#
_entry.id   AF-A0A1W9UF16-F1
#
_cell.length_a   1.000
_cell.length_b   1.000
_cell.length_c   1.000
_cell.angle_alpha   90.00
_cell.angle_beta   90.00
_cell.angle_gamma   90.00
#
_symmetry.space_group_name_H-M   'P 1'
#
loop_
_entity.id
_entity.type
_entity.pdbx_description
1 polymer ?
#
loop_
_entity_poly.entity_id
_entity_poly.type
_entity_poly.pdbx_seq_one_letter_code
_entity_poly.pdbx_strand_id
1 'polypeptide(L)'
;MDIRVRLIYLLRRNLFSVRLSTILRGVSPQEYLVQKGRTRLCIEGYPRSGNTFAALMFHKANDAHLGHHTHCTGQIARALRYGIPAVVPIRNPVDAITSSVFALGNKDVDSEVYRYLAFYRWVEPRIDSVVLAPFETIITDFNQVIRLVNEKYGTEFNYIDDLEGATEQIRRYFDDLFDNRSEKEGRLKWAPTVVRDALPGFLFSMEEQKNSALRWKPIPVPGREEGKKELEPLVSNHKYIGQAQALYDHLTSRPMT
;
A
#
# COMPACT_ATOMS: atom_id res chain seq x y z
N MET A 1 4.47 16.88 -19.72
CA MET A 1 3.67 16.50 -18.54
C MET A 1 2.58 17.54 -18.37
N ASP A 2 1.31 17.14 -18.40
CA ASP A 2 0.18 18.07 -18.22
C ASP A 2 0.35 18.82 -16.88
N ILE A 3 0.15 20.14 -16.93
CA ILE A 3 0.33 21.05 -15.80
C ILE A 3 -0.60 20.69 -14.64
N ARG A 4 -1.77 20.11 -14.93
CA ARG A 4 -2.76 19.63 -13.92
C ARG A 4 -2.25 18.41 -13.16
N VAL A 5 -1.66 17.44 -13.86
CA VAL A 5 -1.04 16.24 -13.27
C VAL A 5 0.17 16.63 -12.41
N ARG A 6 0.97 17.60 -12.88
CA ARG A 6 2.10 18.16 -12.12
C ARG A 6 1.63 18.85 -10.83
N LEU A 7 0.52 19.58 -10.87
CA LEU A 7 -0.05 20.28 -9.72
C LEU A 7 -0.63 19.31 -8.67
N ILE A 8 -1.42 18.30 -9.10
CA ILE A 8 -1.96 17.26 -8.20
C ILE A 8 -0.83 16.47 -7.53
N TYR A 9 0.22 16.16 -8.28
CA TYR A 9 1.41 15.48 -7.75
C TYR A 9 2.21 16.35 -6.79
N LEU A 10 2.38 17.66 -7.07
CA LEU A 10 3.05 18.60 -6.15
C LEU A 10 2.27 18.77 -4.84
N LEU A 11 0.94 18.76 -4.88
CA LEU A 11 0.09 18.79 -3.70
C LEU A 11 0.24 17.49 -2.87
N ARG A 12 0.33 16.32 -3.52
CA ARG A 12 0.51 15.00 -2.86
C ARG A 12 1.95 14.66 -2.45
N ARG A 13 2.95 15.42 -2.91
CA ARG A 13 4.33 15.40 -2.36
C ARG A 13 4.39 15.94 -0.93
N ASN A 14 3.41 16.73 -0.53
CA ASN A 14 3.44 17.45 0.72
C ASN A 14 2.60 16.72 1.78
N LEU A 15 3.21 16.40 2.92
CA LEU A 15 2.51 15.84 4.09
C LEU A 15 1.29 16.67 4.53
N PHE A 16 1.21 17.93 4.09
CA PHE A 16 0.04 18.78 4.22
C PHE A 16 -1.23 18.18 3.60
N SER A 17 -1.18 17.60 2.39
CA SER A 17 -2.36 16.96 1.79
C SER A 17 -2.75 15.68 2.51
N VAL A 18 -1.77 14.98 3.09
CA VAL A 18 -2.01 13.80 3.93
C VAL A 18 -2.67 14.21 5.24
N ARG A 19 -2.13 15.21 5.93
CA ARG A 19 -2.72 15.81 7.16
C ARG A 19 -4.13 16.34 6.91
N LEU A 20 -4.35 17.02 5.79
CA LEU A 20 -5.67 17.50 5.39
C LEU A 20 -6.60 16.32 5.07
N SER A 21 -6.13 15.30 4.35
CA SER A 21 -6.93 14.10 4.08
C SER A 21 -7.26 13.32 5.35
N THR A 22 -6.39 13.29 6.36
CA THR A 22 -6.64 12.64 7.65
C THR A 22 -7.63 13.44 8.49
N ILE A 23 -7.54 14.78 8.48
CA ILE A 23 -8.54 15.66 9.11
C ILE A 23 -9.91 15.46 8.45
N LEU A 24 -9.96 15.38 7.12
CA LEU A 24 -11.19 15.14 6.36
C LEU A 24 -11.75 13.71 6.51
N ARG A 25 -10.94 12.75 6.99
CA ARG A 25 -11.33 11.34 7.15
C ARG A 25 -11.66 10.94 8.59
N GLY A 26 -11.57 11.85 9.57
CA GLY A 26 -11.87 11.55 10.97
C GLY A 26 -10.91 10.56 11.65
N VAL A 27 -9.85 10.13 10.96
CA VAL A 27 -8.83 9.23 11.50
C VAL A 27 -7.76 10.05 12.20
N SER A 28 -7.32 9.63 13.39
CA SER A 28 -6.17 10.25 14.02
C SER A 28 -4.96 10.18 13.07
N PRO A 29 -4.42 11.32 12.60
CA PRO A 29 -3.26 11.34 11.70
C PRO A 29 -2.03 10.66 12.31
N GLN A 30 -2.05 10.44 13.62
CA GLN A 30 -0.91 9.95 14.38
C GLN A 30 -0.65 8.46 14.09
N GLU A 31 -1.68 7.64 13.88
CA GLU A 31 -1.46 6.19 13.76
C GLU A 31 -0.75 5.79 12.47
N TYR A 32 -0.93 6.54 11.38
CA TYR A 32 -0.42 6.19 10.05
C TYR A 32 0.83 6.97 9.66
N LEU A 33 1.06 8.12 10.30
CA LEU A 33 2.17 9.00 9.95
C LEU A 33 3.45 8.58 10.64
N VAL A 34 4.56 8.67 9.90
CA VAL A 34 5.91 8.58 10.48
C VAL A 34 6.08 9.64 11.58
N GLN A 35 6.42 9.19 12.79
CA GLN A 35 6.65 10.00 13.99
C GLN A 35 8.05 9.74 14.54
N LYS A 36 8.84 10.81 14.71
CA LYS A 36 10.18 10.71 15.30
C LYS A 36 10.07 10.19 16.74
N GLY A 37 10.88 9.20 17.10
CA GLY A 37 10.91 8.60 18.43
C GLY A 37 9.80 7.60 18.74
N ARG A 38 8.83 7.40 17.82
CA ARG A 38 7.74 6.42 17.97
C ARG A 38 7.76 5.38 16.86
N THR A 39 7.75 5.82 15.61
CA THR A 39 7.71 4.92 14.45
C THR A 39 9.01 4.15 14.34
N ARG A 40 8.89 2.83 14.18
CA ARG A 40 10.03 1.92 14.04
C ARG A 40 10.30 1.53 12.59
N LEU A 41 9.27 1.48 11.76
CA LEU A 41 9.40 1.15 10.35
C LEU A 41 8.36 1.93 9.52
N CYS A 42 8.77 2.37 8.34
CA CYS A 42 7.87 2.93 7.33
C CYS A 42 7.66 1.92 6.21
N ILE A 43 6.41 1.63 5.84
CA ILE A 43 6.07 0.80 4.68
C ILE A 43 5.18 1.62 3.76
N GLU A 44 5.72 2.07 2.63
CA GLU A 44 5.00 2.98 1.74
C GLU A 44 5.38 2.77 0.28
N GLY A 45 4.37 2.51 -0.54
CA GLY A 45 4.51 2.21 -1.96
C GLY A 45 3.33 2.79 -2.75
N TYR A 46 3.42 2.68 -4.08
CA TYR A 46 2.28 2.95 -4.95
C TYR A 46 1.09 2.06 -4.53
N PRO A 47 -0.17 2.55 -4.63
CA PRO A 47 -1.34 1.76 -4.28
C PRO A 47 -1.34 0.39 -4.95
N ARG A 48 -1.93 -0.60 -4.28
CA ARG A 48 -2.09 -1.97 -4.82
C ARG A 48 -0.80 -2.76 -5.06
N SER A 49 0.35 -2.27 -4.60
CA SER A 49 1.64 -2.98 -4.61
C SER A 49 1.91 -3.81 -3.34
N GLY A 50 0.89 -4.24 -2.59
CA GLY A 50 1.08 -5.08 -1.39
C GLY A 50 1.24 -4.35 -0.05
N ASN A 51 1.06 -3.02 -0.01
CA ASN A 51 1.23 -2.19 1.21
C ASN A 51 0.48 -2.71 2.45
N THR A 52 -0.82 -2.98 2.33
CA THR A 52 -1.64 -3.49 3.45
C THR A 52 -1.19 -4.89 3.88
N PHE A 53 -0.87 -5.76 2.92
CA PHE A 53 -0.39 -7.11 3.20
C PHE A 53 0.93 -7.05 3.99
N ALA A 54 1.88 -6.24 3.53
CA ALA A 54 3.17 -6.04 4.20
C ALA A 54 3.02 -5.50 5.63
N ALA A 55 2.15 -4.51 5.85
CA ALA A 55 1.90 -3.98 7.19
C ALA A 55 1.31 -5.05 8.13
N LEU A 56 0.35 -5.84 7.64
CA LEU A 56 -0.26 -6.93 8.43
C LEU A 56 0.75 -8.05 8.73
N MET A 57 1.58 -8.44 7.75
CA MET A 57 2.63 -9.44 7.94
C MET A 57 3.66 -8.98 8.97
N PHE A 58 4.14 -7.74 8.89
CA PHE A 58 5.08 -7.21 9.88
C PHE A 58 4.52 -7.30 11.30
N HIS A 59 3.24 -6.95 11.48
CA HIS A 59 2.56 -7.04 12.77
C HIS A 59 2.31 -8.47 13.29
N LYS A 60 2.53 -9.51 12.48
CA LYS A 60 2.46 -10.90 12.97
C LYS A 60 3.58 -11.24 13.94
N ALA A 61 4.72 -10.57 13.80
CA ALA A 61 5.91 -10.82 14.61
C ALA A 61 6.38 -9.60 15.41
N ASN A 62 5.90 -8.41 15.08
CA ASN A 62 6.42 -7.16 15.62
C ASN A 62 5.29 -6.23 16.13
N ASP A 63 5.23 -6.04 17.44
CA ASP A 63 4.40 -5.01 18.06
C ASP A 63 5.15 -3.67 18.08
N ALA A 64 5.14 -2.98 16.94
CA ALA A 64 5.84 -1.72 16.77
C ALA A 64 5.04 -0.74 15.90
N HIS A 65 5.14 0.55 16.20
CA HIS A 65 4.45 1.58 15.42
C HIS A 65 4.99 1.65 13.97
N LEU A 66 4.07 1.56 13.01
CA LEU A 66 4.35 1.67 11.57
C LEU A 66 3.89 3.01 11.00
N GLY A 67 4.69 3.59 10.10
CA GLY A 67 4.26 4.67 9.21
C GLY A 67 3.85 4.11 7.84
N HIS A 68 2.57 4.20 7.47
CA HIS A 68 2.05 3.51 6.27
C HIS A 68 0.78 4.15 5.68
N HIS A 69 0.29 3.62 4.55
CA HIS A 69 -1.02 3.87 3.92
C HIS A 69 -1.35 5.32 3.53
N THR A 70 -0.34 6.14 3.26
CA THR A 70 -0.55 7.49 2.70
C THR A 70 -0.42 7.51 1.18
N HIS A 71 0.28 6.52 0.62
CA HIS A 71 0.69 6.43 -0.79
C HIS A 71 1.44 7.67 -1.28
N CYS A 72 2.12 8.36 -0.36
CA CYS A 72 2.80 9.62 -0.60
C CYS A 72 4.30 9.48 -0.33
N THR A 73 5.13 9.86 -1.31
CA THR A 73 6.59 9.85 -1.16
C THR A 73 7.10 10.77 -0.04
N GLY A 74 6.31 11.78 0.36
CA GLY A 74 6.60 12.62 1.52
C GLY A 74 6.70 11.85 2.85
N GLN A 75 5.97 10.74 2.99
CA GLN A 75 6.07 9.85 4.15
C GLN A 75 7.44 9.15 4.19
N ILE A 76 7.88 8.59 3.05
CA ILE A 76 9.22 7.99 2.91
C ILE A 76 10.30 9.03 3.19
N ALA A 77 10.18 10.23 2.60
CA ALA A 77 11.13 11.32 2.82
C ALA A 77 11.27 11.69 4.31
N ARG A 78 10.15 11.65 5.04
CA ARG A 78 10.12 11.91 6.48
C ARG A 78 10.77 10.79 7.29
N ALA A 79 10.57 9.52 6.91
CA ALA A 79 11.24 8.38 7.54
C ALA A 79 12.76 8.50 7.38
N LEU A 80 13.24 8.72 6.15
CA LEU A 80 14.66 8.91 5.86
C LEU A 80 15.26 10.07 6.64
N ARG A 81 14.57 11.22 6.71
CA ARG A 81 15.01 12.37 7.50
C ARG A 81 15.15 12.06 9.00
N TYR A 82 14.37 11.13 9.53
CA TYR A 82 14.40 10.75 10.93
C TYR A 82 15.28 9.54 11.23
N GLY A 83 15.97 8.98 10.22
CA GLY A 83 16.74 7.75 10.37
C GLY A 83 15.87 6.53 10.66
N ILE A 84 14.61 6.55 10.24
CA ILE A 84 13.67 5.44 10.42
C ILE A 84 13.76 4.53 9.18
N PRO A 85 13.89 3.21 9.36
CA PRO A 85 13.87 2.22 8.28
C PRO A 85 12.67 2.40 7.34
N ALA A 86 12.88 2.25 6.03
CA ALA A 86 11.84 2.42 5.03
C ALA A 86 11.83 1.25 4.04
N VAL A 87 10.68 0.58 3.95
CA VAL A 87 10.36 -0.42 2.95
C VAL A 87 9.45 0.20 1.89
N VAL A 88 9.81 0.01 0.62
CA VAL A 88 9.05 0.49 -0.52
C VAL A 88 8.53 -0.69 -1.33
N PRO A 89 7.26 -1.09 -1.16
CA PRO A 89 6.64 -2.10 -1.99
C PRO A 89 6.64 -1.71 -3.47
N ILE A 90 6.96 -2.65 -4.35
CA ILE A 90 6.93 -2.48 -5.81
C ILE A 90 6.26 -3.67 -6.48
N ARG A 91 5.45 -3.40 -7.50
CA ARG A 91 4.71 -4.42 -8.26
C ARG A 91 4.82 -4.12 -9.75
N ASN A 92 4.68 -5.15 -10.59
CA ASN A 92 4.52 -4.98 -12.03
C ASN A 92 3.52 -3.84 -12.32
N PRO A 93 3.87 -2.87 -13.19
CA PRO A 93 3.07 -1.68 -13.40
C PRO A 93 1.68 -1.99 -13.95
N VAL A 94 1.56 -2.94 -14.89
CA VAL A 94 0.26 -3.30 -15.48
C VAL A 94 -0.67 -3.82 -14.39
N ASP A 95 -0.20 -4.75 -13.56
CA ASP A 95 -1.02 -5.32 -12.48
C ASP A 95 -1.41 -4.28 -11.41
N ALA A 96 -0.44 -3.45 -11.00
CA ALA A 96 -0.64 -2.46 -9.95
C ALA A 96 -1.64 -1.38 -10.39
N ILE A 97 -1.45 -0.86 -11.60
CA ILE A 97 -2.29 0.20 -12.18
C ILE A 97 -3.68 -0.35 -12.48
N THR A 98 -3.80 -1.52 -13.10
CA THR A 98 -5.10 -2.17 -13.37
C THR A 98 -5.88 -2.37 -12.07
N SER A 99 -5.22 -2.89 -11.03
CA SER A 99 -5.82 -3.04 -9.70
C SER A 99 -6.21 -1.71 -9.06
N SER A 100 -5.48 -0.62 -9.34
CA SER A 100 -5.73 0.71 -8.78
C SER A 100 -6.92 1.38 -9.46
N VAL A 101 -6.92 1.40 -10.79
CA VAL A 101 -8.02 1.88 -11.65
C VAL A 101 -9.31 1.14 -11.29
N PHE A 102 -9.26 -0.20 -11.22
CA PHE A 102 -10.39 -1.01 -10.80
C PHE A 102 -10.90 -0.62 -9.40
N ALA A 103 -9.99 -0.52 -8.41
CA ALA A 103 -10.37 -0.21 -7.04
C ALA A 103 -10.94 1.21 -6.88
N LEU A 104 -10.50 2.17 -7.68
CA LEU A 104 -11.01 3.55 -7.65
C LEU A 104 -12.36 3.70 -8.37
N GLY A 105 -12.78 2.70 -9.15
CA GLY A 105 -13.98 2.78 -9.98
C GLY A 105 -13.94 3.88 -11.04
N ASN A 106 -12.75 4.42 -11.32
CA ASN A 106 -12.53 5.45 -12.32
C ASN A 106 -11.66 4.83 -13.43
N LYS A 107 -11.98 5.11 -14.70
CA LYS A 107 -11.24 4.61 -15.87
C LYS A 107 -10.07 5.54 -16.26
N ASP A 108 -9.58 6.37 -15.35
CA ASP A 108 -8.50 7.33 -15.60
C ASP A 108 -7.13 6.64 -15.52
N VAL A 109 -6.86 5.85 -16.55
CA VAL A 109 -5.60 5.11 -16.73
C VAL A 109 -4.41 6.07 -16.82
N ASP A 110 -4.57 7.19 -17.51
CA ASP A 110 -3.54 8.21 -17.68
C ASP A 110 -3.00 8.68 -16.32
N SER A 111 -3.89 9.14 -15.43
CA SER A 111 -3.53 9.63 -14.10
C SER A 111 -2.80 8.58 -13.26
N GLU A 112 -3.26 7.33 -13.29
CA GLU A 112 -2.64 6.26 -12.50
C GLU A 112 -1.29 5.81 -13.07
N VAL A 113 -1.09 5.80 -14.39
CA VAL A 113 0.23 5.57 -15.01
C VAL A 113 1.20 6.69 -14.62
N TYR A 114 0.79 7.96 -14.71
CA TYR A 114 1.65 9.07 -14.29
C TYR A 114 1.97 8.99 -12.80
N ARG A 115 1.00 8.60 -11.96
CA ARG A 115 1.21 8.45 -10.53
C ARG A 115 2.21 7.34 -10.21
N TYR A 116 2.13 6.19 -10.89
CA TYR A 116 3.10 5.11 -10.76
C TYR A 116 4.51 5.61 -11.11
N LEU A 117 4.67 6.19 -12.30
CA LEU A 117 5.94 6.75 -12.76
C LEU A 117 6.49 7.80 -11.80
N ALA A 118 5.66 8.73 -11.35
CA ALA A 118 6.09 9.81 -10.49
C ALA A 118 6.44 9.33 -9.06
N PHE A 119 5.81 8.26 -8.58
CA PHE A 119 6.18 7.63 -7.31
C PHE A 119 7.56 6.97 -7.43
N TYR A 120 7.75 6.07 -8.39
CA TYR A 120 8.99 5.28 -8.48
C TYR A 120 10.17 6.08 -9.05
N ARG A 121 9.97 7.08 -9.92
CA ARG A 121 11.05 8.03 -10.30
C ARG A 121 11.53 8.88 -9.12
N TRP A 122 10.69 9.09 -8.12
CA TRP A 122 11.13 9.74 -6.89
C TRP A 122 11.94 8.79 -6.00
N VAL A 123 11.58 7.50 -5.99
CA VAL A 123 12.30 6.45 -5.25
C VAL A 123 13.64 6.12 -5.89
N GLU A 124 13.73 6.08 -7.21
CA GLU A 124 14.92 5.71 -7.99
C GLU A 124 16.25 6.33 -7.50
N PRO A 125 16.39 7.66 -7.34
CA PRO A 125 17.64 8.25 -6.83
C PRO A 125 17.87 8.04 -5.33
N ARG A 126 16.96 7.36 -4.62
CA ARG A 126 17.01 7.07 -3.17
C ARG A 126 17.01 5.57 -2.90
N ILE A 127 17.18 4.76 -3.93
CA ILE A 127 17.02 3.31 -3.84
C ILE A 127 17.97 2.70 -2.81
N ASP A 128 19.20 3.21 -2.71
CA ASP A 128 20.19 2.71 -1.76
C ASP A 128 19.87 3.09 -0.30
N SER A 129 18.93 4.01 -0.07
CA SER A 129 18.47 4.44 1.26
C SER A 129 17.18 3.74 1.72
N VAL A 130 16.58 2.87 0.89
CA VAL A 130 15.35 2.14 1.17
C VAL A 130 15.52 0.64 0.94
N VAL A 131 14.67 -0.20 1.53
CA VAL A 131 14.50 -1.58 1.10
C VAL A 131 13.39 -1.62 0.07
N LEU A 132 13.71 -1.90 -1.19
CA LEU A 132 12.71 -2.14 -2.22
C LEU A 132 12.18 -3.57 -2.08
N ALA A 133 10.86 -3.74 -1.99
CA ALA A 133 10.23 -5.04 -1.75
C ALA A 133 9.27 -5.42 -2.89
N PRO A 134 9.66 -6.36 -3.78
CA PRO A 134 8.78 -6.89 -4.80
C PRO A 134 7.51 -7.49 -4.21
N PHE A 135 6.40 -7.27 -4.90
CA PHE A 135 5.07 -7.76 -4.51
C PHE A 135 5.07 -9.27 -4.28
N GLU A 136 5.71 -10.02 -5.18
CA GLU A 136 5.79 -11.48 -5.05
C GLU A 136 6.51 -11.88 -3.77
N THR A 137 7.66 -11.28 -3.46
CA THR A 137 8.34 -11.49 -2.18
C THR A 137 7.43 -11.17 -1.00
N ILE A 138 6.72 -10.04 -1.03
CA ILE A 138 5.82 -9.65 0.06
C ILE A 138 4.74 -10.70 0.34
N ILE A 139 4.19 -11.34 -0.69
CA ILE A 139 3.07 -12.29 -0.56
C ILE A 139 3.49 -13.76 -0.46
N THR A 140 4.78 -14.07 -0.62
CA THR A 140 5.33 -15.44 -0.59
C THR A 140 6.37 -15.64 0.50
N ASP A 141 7.29 -14.70 0.70
CA ASP A 141 8.36 -14.75 1.70
C ASP A 141 8.60 -13.37 2.33
N PHE A 142 7.73 -12.99 3.27
CA PHE A 142 7.88 -11.72 3.96
C PHE A 142 9.08 -11.70 4.93
N ASN A 143 9.57 -12.86 5.38
CA ASN A 143 10.77 -12.94 6.23
C ASN A 143 12.01 -12.46 5.47
N GLN A 144 12.06 -12.66 4.14
CA GLN A 144 13.10 -12.05 3.31
C GLN A 144 13.09 -10.52 3.39
N VAL A 145 11.92 -9.88 3.42
CA VAL A 145 11.81 -8.41 3.57
C VAL A 145 12.32 -7.97 4.94
N ILE A 146 11.93 -8.67 6.01
CA ILE A 146 12.38 -8.38 7.38
C ILE A 146 13.90 -8.51 7.48
N ARG A 147 14.48 -9.56 6.90
CA ARG A 147 15.93 -9.78 6.87
C ARG A 147 16.67 -8.61 6.23
N LEU A 148 16.24 -8.17 5.06
CA LEU A 148 16.85 -7.04 4.34
C LEU A 148 16.77 -5.74 5.13
N VAL A 149 15.64 -5.50 5.82
CA VAL A 149 15.50 -4.34 6.72
C VAL A 149 16.50 -4.41 7.87
N ASN A 150 16.61 -5.57 8.52
CA ASN A 150 17.56 -5.78 9.62
C ASN A 150 19.01 -5.60 9.15
N GLU A 151 19.39 -6.21 8.03
CA GLU A 151 20.74 -6.10 7.46
C GLU A 151 21.07 -4.65 7.05
N LYS A 152 20.15 -3.95 6.37
CA LYS A 152 20.39 -2.59 5.86
C LYS A 152 20.44 -1.52 6.95
N TYR A 153 19.55 -1.62 7.93
CA TYR A 153 19.36 -0.58 8.94
C TYR A 153 19.92 -0.93 10.31
N GLY A 154 20.45 -2.15 10.50
CA GLY A 154 20.91 -2.64 11.80
C GLY A 154 19.76 -2.78 12.81
N THR A 155 18.56 -3.12 12.34
CA THR A 155 17.40 -3.37 13.21
C THR A 155 17.35 -4.82 13.66
N GLU A 156 16.54 -5.07 14.70
CA GLU A 156 16.34 -6.39 15.30
C GLU A 156 14.86 -6.78 15.23
N PHE A 157 14.21 -6.58 14.08
CA PHE A 157 12.82 -7.00 13.91
C PHE A 157 12.73 -8.53 13.90
N ASN A 158 11.71 -9.05 14.58
CA ASN A 158 11.45 -10.47 14.66
C ASN A 158 10.96 -11.01 13.32
N TYR A 159 11.40 -12.23 12.99
CA TYR A 159 10.83 -13.01 11.90
C TYR A 159 9.47 -13.59 12.29
N ILE A 160 8.68 -13.92 11.29
CA ILE A 160 7.39 -14.61 11.45
C ILE A 160 7.68 -16.11 11.56
N ASP A 161 7.37 -16.69 12.71
CA ASP A 161 7.60 -18.11 12.99
C ASP A 161 6.74 -19.03 12.10
N ASP A 162 5.44 -18.79 12.07
CA ASP A 162 4.49 -19.49 11.19
C ASP A 162 4.15 -18.62 9.97
N LEU A 163 5.11 -18.52 9.04
CA LEU A 163 4.98 -17.68 7.85
C LEU A 163 3.83 -18.13 6.94
N GLU A 164 3.65 -19.44 6.77
CA GLU A 164 2.60 -20.01 5.92
C GLU A 164 1.22 -19.76 6.53
N GLY A 165 1.03 -20.06 7.82
CA GLY A 165 -0.23 -19.81 8.52
C GLY A 165 -0.59 -18.33 8.60
N ALA A 166 0.39 -17.45 8.84
CA ALA A 166 0.20 -16.00 8.80
C ALA A 166 -0.25 -15.51 7.41
N THR A 167 0.39 -16.01 6.36
CA THR A 167 0.09 -15.68 4.96
C THR A 167 -1.34 -16.10 4.62
N GLU A 168 -1.71 -17.34 4.95
CA GLU A 168 -3.04 -17.89 4.69
C GLU A 168 -4.13 -17.14 5.48
N GLN A 169 -3.86 -16.82 6.75
CA GLN A 169 -4.80 -16.03 7.56
C GLN A 169 -5.07 -14.65 6.96
N ILE A 170 -4.04 -13.97 6.46
CA ILE A 170 -4.20 -12.65 5.84
C ILE A 170 -4.89 -12.77 4.47
N ARG A 171 -4.62 -13.82 3.68
CA ARG A 171 -5.35 -14.08 2.43
C ARG A 171 -6.84 -14.27 2.68
N ARG A 172 -7.21 -15.14 3.63
CA ARG A 172 -8.60 -15.33 4.05
C ARG A 172 -9.25 -14.03 4.52
N TYR A 173 -8.53 -13.21 5.28
CA TYR A 173 -9.03 -11.89 5.67
C TYR A 173 -9.37 -11.00 4.46
N PHE A 174 -8.53 -11.02 3.42
CA PHE A 174 -8.84 -10.29 2.18
C PHE A 174 -10.02 -10.90 1.45
N ASP A 175 -10.08 -12.22 1.31
CA ASP A 175 -11.20 -12.92 0.66
C ASP A 175 -12.52 -12.58 1.38
N ASP A 176 -12.57 -12.69 2.70
CA ASP A 176 -13.74 -12.32 3.52
C ASP A 176 -14.12 -10.84 3.37
N LEU A 177 -13.13 -9.94 3.35
CA LEU A 177 -13.37 -8.49 3.18
C LEU A 177 -14.01 -8.17 1.81
N PHE A 178 -13.68 -8.96 0.80
CA PHE A 178 -14.15 -8.77 -0.58
C PHE A 178 -15.43 -9.58 -0.89
N ASP A 179 -15.64 -10.74 -0.27
CA ASP A 179 -16.77 -11.63 -0.51
C ASP A 179 -17.98 -11.33 0.41
N ASN A 180 -17.77 -11.07 1.72
CA ASN A 180 -18.89 -10.86 2.67
C ASN A 180 -19.57 -9.48 2.57
N ARG A 181 -19.36 -8.72 1.49
CA ARG A 181 -20.17 -7.54 1.17
C ARG A 181 -21.21 -7.80 0.07
N SER A 182 -21.43 -9.06 -0.30
CA SER A 182 -22.54 -9.46 -1.17
C SER A 182 -23.77 -9.92 -0.37
N GLU A 183 -24.87 -9.18 -0.59
CA GLU A 183 -26.26 -9.65 -0.71
C GLU A 183 -27.29 -9.58 0.42
N LYS A 184 -27.01 -9.72 1.72
CA LYS A 184 -28.11 -9.63 2.72
C LYS A 184 -27.70 -8.94 4.01
N GLU A 185 -28.47 -7.90 4.36
CA GLU A 185 -28.48 -7.17 5.63
C GLU A 185 -27.34 -6.17 5.86
N GLY A 186 -27.71 -4.89 6.04
CA GLY A 186 -26.82 -3.78 6.41
C GLY A 186 -26.32 -3.84 7.85
N ARG A 187 -25.87 -5.00 8.34
CA ARG A 187 -25.28 -5.17 9.67
C ARG A 187 -24.03 -6.05 9.62
N LEU A 188 -22.92 -5.49 10.09
CA LEU A 188 -21.66 -6.18 10.25
C LEU A 188 -21.77 -7.24 11.37
N LYS A 189 -21.62 -8.52 11.07
CA LYS A 189 -21.22 -9.53 12.08
C LYS A 189 -19.69 -9.59 12.11
N TRP A 190 -19.14 -8.72 12.97
CA TRP A 190 -17.93 -8.80 13.79
C TRP A 190 -16.72 -9.69 13.36
N ALA A 191 -15.53 -9.08 13.39
CA ALA A 191 -14.22 -9.70 13.17
C ALA A 191 -13.69 -10.44 14.41
N PRO A 192 -12.91 -11.54 14.27
CA PRO A 192 -12.46 -12.39 15.40
C PRO A 192 -11.72 -11.62 16.51
N THR A 193 -11.86 -12.08 17.75
CA THR A 193 -11.33 -11.47 18.99
C THR A 193 -9.84 -11.11 18.93
N VAL A 194 -9.02 -11.89 18.21
CA VAL A 194 -7.58 -11.64 18.04
C VAL A 194 -7.29 -10.33 17.30
N VAL A 195 -8.19 -9.87 16.41
CA VAL A 195 -8.06 -8.59 15.69
C VAL A 195 -8.49 -7.40 16.55
N ARG A 196 -9.36 -7.64 17.55
CA ARG A 196 -9.87 -6.60 18.44
C ARG A 196 -8.87 -6.17 19.50
N ASP A 197 -8.02 -7.09 19.97
CA ASP A 197 -7.06 -6.81 21.04
C ASP A 197 -5.73 -6.23 20.52
N ALA A 198 -5.38 -6.48 19.25
CA ALA A 198 -4.14 -5.99 18.64
C ALA A 198 -4.27 -4.61 17.96
N LEU A 199 -5.49 -4.14 17.66
CA LEU A 199 -5.70 -2.95 16.83
C LEU A 199 -6.90 -2.10 17.30
N PRO A 200 -6.71 -1.24 18.32
CA PRO A 200 -7.75 -0.31 18.77
C PRO A 200 -8.11 0.77 17.72
N GLY A 201 -7.27 0.99 16.70
CA GLY A 201 -7.42 2.08 15.73
C GLY A 201 -7.70 1.66 14.28
N PHE A 202 -7.72 0.36 13.98
CA PHE A 202 -7.76 -0.13 12.59
C PHE A 202 -9.14 -0.03 11.92
N LEU A 203 -10.20 0.02 12.72
CA LEU A 203 -11.56 0.08 12.21
C LEU A 203 -12.12 1.49 12.42
N PHE A 204 -12.21 2.22 11.31
CA PHE A 204 -13.18 3.31 11.19
C PHE A 204 -14.50 2.90 11.86
N SER A 205 -15.09 3.85 12.59
CA SER A 205 -16.53 3.82 12.83
C SER A 205 -17.22 3.59 11.48
N MET A 206 -17.81 2.40 11.34
CA MET A 206 -18.57 1.95 10.18
C MET A 206 -19.72 2.90 9.82
N GLU A 207 -20.04 3.84 10.70
CA GLU A 207 -21.05 4.89 10.53
C GLU A 207 -20.57 6.07 9.68
N GLU A 208 -19.28 6.41 9.70
CA GLU A 208 -18.76 7.55 8.93
C GLU A 208 -18.55 7.22 7.45
N GLN A 209 -18.29 5.96 7.09
CA GLN A 209 -18.30 5.49 5.70
C GLN A 209 -19.69 5.52 5.06
N LYS A 210 -20.79 5.51 5.85
CA LYS A 210 -22.16 5.51 5.32
C LYS A 210 -22.53 6.79 4.58
N ASN A 211 -21.95 7.94 4.95
CA ASN A 211 -22.42 9.25 4.52
C ASN A 211 -21.49 10.00 3.55
N SER A 212 -20.36 9.40 3.14
CA SER A 212 -19.48 10.01 2.13
C SER A 212 -20.00 9.71 0.72
N ALA A 213 -20.16 10.75 -0.11
CA ALA A 213 -20.60 10.65 -1.51
C ALA A 213 -19.67 9.82 -2.42
N LEU A 214 -18.49 9.43 -1.94
CA LEU A 214 -17.57 8.47 -2.56
C LEU A 214 -17.92 7.04 -2.12
N ARG A 215 -19.02 6.52 -2.66
CA ARG A 215 -19.50 5.17 -2.37
C ARG A 215 -18.61 4.13 -3.08
N TRP A 216 -17.58 3.63 -2.40
CA TRP A 216 -16.86 2.44 -2.84
C TRP A 216 -17.77 1.22 -2.64
N LYS A 217 -18.27 0.64 -3.73
CA LYS A 217 -18.98 -0.64 -3.70
C LYS A 217 -17.97 -1.74 -4.03
N PRO A 218 -17.62 -2.64 -3.08
CA PRO A 218 -16.80 -3.79 -3.42
C PRO A 218 -17.51 -4.65 -4.47
N ILE A 219 -16.75 -5.09 -5.46
CA ILE A 219 -17.15 -6.07 -6.45
C ILE A 219 -16.68 -7.43 -5.95
N PRO A 220 -17.53 -8.48 -5.94
CA PRO A 220 -17.15 -9.83 -5.54
C PRO A 220 -15.89 -10.32 -6.26
N VAL A 221 -15.09 -11.19 -5.63
CA VAL A 221 -13.84 -11.70 -6.23
C VAL A 221 -14.01 -12.26 -7.65
N PRO A 222 -15.08 -13.04 -7.98
CA PRO A 222 -15.32 -13.51 -9.35
C PRO A 222 -15.48 -12.37 -10.37
N GLY A 223 -16.27 -11.34 -10.06
CA GLY A 223 -16.45 -10.18 -10.94
C GLY A 223 -15.24 -9.24 -10.97
N ARG A 224 -14.34 -9.36 -10.00
CA ARG A 224 -13.12 -8.57 -9.92
C ARG A 224 -12.06 -9.05 -10.90
N GLU A 225 -11.86 -10.35 -11.02
CA GLU A 225 -10.91 -10.90 -11.98
C GLU A 225 -11.37 -10.64 -13.42
N GLU A 226 -12.66 -10.77 -13.70
CA GLU A 226 -13.25 -10.38 -14.98
C GLU A 226 -13.10 -8.87 -15.24
N GLY A 227 -13.47 -8.02 -14.28
CA GLY A 227 -13.37 -6.58 -14.45
C GLY A 227 -11.92 -6.05 -14.55
N LYS A 228 -10.94 -6.74 -13.95
CA LYS A 228 -9.52 -6.45 -14.20
C LYS A 228 -9.10 -6.86 -15.61
N LYS A 229 -9.52 -8.02 -16.10
CA LYS A 229 -9.23 -8.48 -17.47
C LYS A 229 -9.77 -7.51 -18.52
N GLU A 230 -10.89 -6.85 -18.26
CA GLU A 230 -11.40 -5.80 -19.15
C GLU A 230 -10.54 -4.52 -19.16
N LEU A 231 -9.90 -4.19 -18.03
CA LEU A 231 -9.07 -2.99 -17.88
C LEU A 231 -7.62 -3.19 -18.30
N GLU A 232 -7.12 -4.42 -18.22
CA GLU A 232 -5.72 -4.76 -18.53
C GLU A 232 -5.29 -4.33 -19.94
N PRO A 233 -6.08 -4.54 -21.02
CA PRO A 233 -5.72 -4.03 -22.35
C PRO A 233 -5.66 -2.50 -22.40
N LEU A 234 -6.49 -1.79 -21.64
CA LEU A 234 -6.46 -0.32 -21.60
C LEU A 234 -5.17 0.19 -20.96
N VAL A 235 -4.71 -0.48 -19.91
CA VAL A 235 -3.44 -0.16 -19.23
C VAL A 235 -2.24 -0.56 -20.09
N SER A 236 -2.27 -1.77 -20.66
CA SER A 236 -1.18 -2.35 -21.45
C SER A 236 -0.94 -1.63 -22.78
N ASN A 237 -1.96 -0.97 -23.33
CA ASN A 237 -1.83 -0.18 -24.56
C ASN A 237 -1.56 1.31 -24.27
N HIS A 238 -1.48 1.73 -23.00
CA HIS A 238 -1.24 3.13 -22.69
C HIS A 238 0.20 3.55 -23.09
N LYS A 239 0.32 4.69 -23.78
CA LYS A 239 1.58 5.19 -24.39
C LYS A 239 2.81 5.27 -23.46
N TYR A 240 2.61 5.35 -22.14
CA TYR A 240 3.71 5.44 -21.16
C TYR A 240 3.91 4.16 -20.34
N ILE A 241 3.15 3.09 -20.59
CA ILE A 241 3.31 1.85 -19.84
C ILE A 241 4.69 1.22 -20.04
N GLY A 242 5.26 1.31 -21.25
CA GLY A 242 6.63 0.86 -21.52
C GLY A 242 7.69 1.59 -20.70
N GLN A 243 7.48 2.87 -20.37
CA GLN A 243 8.37 3.60 -19.45
C GLN A 243 8.22 3.10 -18.01
N ALA A 244 6.99 2.76 -17.60
CA ALA A 244 6.73 2.22 -16.27
C ALA A 244 7.35 0.83 -16.12
N GLN A 245 7.26 0.00 -17.16
CA GLN A 245 7.88 -1.32 -17.21
C GLN A 245 9.41 -1.22 -17.16
N ALA A 246 10.03 -0.38 -18.01
CA ALA A 246 11.47 -0.18 -17.98
C ALA A 246 11.98 0.33 -16.62
N LEU A 247 11.21 1.22 -15.95
CA LEU A 247 11.54 1.67 -14.60
C LEU A 247 11.41 0.55 -13.57
N TYR A 248 10.35 -0.27 -13.66
CA TYR A 248 10.18 -1.44 -12.81
C TYR A 248 11.36 -2.39 -12.97
N ASP A 249 11.69 -2.80 -14.20
CA ASP A 249 12.80 -3.70 -14.50
C ASP A 249 14.15 -3.12 -14.03
N HIS A 250 14.37 -1.81 -14.23
CA HIS A 250 15.56 -1.14 -13.72
C HIS A 250 15.68 -1.24 -12.20
N LEU A 251 14.59 -0.97 -11.47
CA LEU A 251 14.58 -0.99 -10.01
C LEU A 251 14.68 -2.40 -9.43
N THR A 252 14.10 -3.41 -10.09
CA THR A 252 14.09 -4.80 -9.61
C THR A 252 15.25 -5.65 -10.11
N SER A 253 15.98 -5.22 -11.15
CA SER A 253 17.21 -5.89 -11.62
C SER A 253 18.40 -5.70 -10.66
N ARG A 254 18.32 -4.73 -9.75
CA ARG A 254 19.33 -4.57 -8.70
C ARG A 254 19.16 -5.70 -7.68
N PRO A 255 20.25 -6.37 -7.24
CA PRO A 255 20.16 -7.30 -6.12
C PRO A 255 19.55 -6.58 -4.92
N MET A 256 18.64 -7.25 -4.20
CA MET A 256 18.03 -6.67 -3.00
C MET A 256 19.13 -6.40 -1.96
N THR A 257 19.43 -5.12 -1.71
CA THR A 257 20.42 -4.63 -0.73
C THR A 257 19.77 -3.76 0.32
#